data_AF-A0A6D2JDA6-F1
#
_entry.id   AF-A0A6D2JDA6-F1
#
_cell.length_a   1.000
_cell.length_b   1.000
_cell.length_c   1.000
_cell.angle_alpha   90.00
_cell.angle_beta   90.00
_cell.angle_gamma   90.00
#
_symmetry.space_group_name_H-M   'P 1'
#
loop_
_entity.id
_entity.type
_entity.pdbx_description
1 polymer ?
#
loop_
_entity_poly.entity_id
_entity_poly.type
_entity_poly.pdbx_seq_one_letter_code
_entity_poly.pdbx_strand_id
1 'polypeptide(L)'
;MKFLRHVFVMAALALYILIPRIEAVKADGPTQELINSICIESEDYELCNKIIHKNLKAPATNLKDLTYIIFSIAIEHASDTYIFIGNILRELTDHEERVGFNICLNVYSEETAIFLDVRNEFRHKDYERMILDISSTIEILKNCRVDFGIPPYMENPLIEKNRVMKILINMSTVSGRMVKNGNASLLSSLVSGLDSFFFQYLTN
;
A
#
# COMPACT_ATOMS: atom_id res chain seq x y z
N MET A 1 -31.94 19.39 37.84
CA MET A 1 -31.43 19.32 36.45
C MET A 1 -30.03 19.92 36.24
N LYS A 2 -29.67 21.08 36.81
CA LYS A 2 -28.32 21.69 36.60
C LYS A 2 -27.16 20.84 37.13
N PHE A 3 -27.30 20.19 38.29
CA PHE A 3 -26.27 19.36 38.90
C PHE A 3 -25.90 18.13 38.05
N LEU A 4 -26.91 17.41 37.54
CA LEU A 4 -26.71 16.25 36.64
C LEU A 4 -25.97 16.63 35.36
N ARG A 5 -26.23 17.84 34.81
CA ARG A 5 -25.56 18.35 33.62
C ARG A 5 -24.07 18.60 33.86
N HIS A 6 -23.70 19.08 35.05
CA HIS A 6 -22.29 19.32 35.39
C HIS A 6 -21.55 18.00 35.60
N VAL A 7 -22.18 17.01 36.24
CA VAL A 7 -21.60 15.67 36.39
C VAL A 7 -21.35 15.01 35.03
N PHE A 8 -22.30 15.11 34.09
CA PHE A 8 -22.13 14.59 32.72
C PHE A 8 -21.00 15.29 31.94
N VAL A 9 -20.91 16.62 32.04
CA VAL A 9 -19.87 17.39 31.34
C VAL A 9 -18.48 17.07 31.92
N MET A 10 -18.36 16.94 33.24
CA MET A 10 -17.09 16.58 33.89
C MET A 10 -16.68 15.13 33.58
N ALA A 11 -17.64 14.20 33.52
CA ALA A 11 -17.37 12.82 33.11
C ALA A 11 -16.93 12.73 31.63
N ALA A 12 -17.55 13.51 30.73
CA ALA A 12 -17.16 13.57 29.32
C ALA A 12 -15.77 14.20 29.12
N LEU A 13 -15.44 15.26 29.86
CA LEU A 13 -14.10 15.87 29.86
C LEU A 13 -13.04 14.91 30.41
N ALA A 14 -13.33 14.21 31.49
CA ALA A 14 -12.43 13.20 32.05
C ALA A 14 -12.20 12.05 31.05
N LEU A 15 -13.24 11.61 30.34
CA LEU A 15 -13.10 10.61 29.27
C LEU A 15 -12.22 11.12 28.12
N TYR A 16 -12.39 12.38 27.71
CA TYR A 16 -11.63 12.97 26.61
C TYR A 16 -10.13 13.12 26.93
N ILE A 17 -9.78 13.35 28.20
CA ILE A 17 -8.38 13.43 28.67
C ILE A 17 -7.72 12.04 28.76
N LEU A 18 -8.50 10.99 29.01
CA LEU A 18 -8.02 9.61 29.12
C LEU A 18 -7.84 8.91 27.77
N ILE A 19 -8.26 9.51 26.66
CA ILE A 19 -7.99 8.97 25.32
C ILE A 19 -6.57 9.38 24.94
N PRO A 20 -5.61 8.43 24.83
CA PRO A 20 -4.29 8.76 24.32
C PRO A 20 -4.44 9.35 22.92
N ARG A 21 -3.99 10.60 22.73
CA ARG A 21 -3.86 11.16 21.39
C ARG A 21 -2.77 10.38 20.67
N ILE A 22 -3.17 9.48 19.80
CA ILE A 22 -2.28 8.89 18.80
C ILE A 22 -2.00 10.01 17.80
N GLU A 23 -1.04 10.88 18.11
CA GLU A 23 -0.56 11.85 17.14
C GLU A 23 0.20 11.08 16.05
N ALA A 24 -0.05 11.44 14.79
CA ALA A 24 0.66 10.85 13.68
C ALA A 24 2.17 11.06 13.85
N VAL A 25 2.94 9.98 13.75
CA VAL A 25 4.39 10.06 13.85
C VAL A 25 4.93 10.87 12.68
N LYS A 26 5.61 11.96 12.99
CA LYS A 26 6.28 12.79 11.98
C LYS A 26 7.62 12.14 11.61
N ALA A 27 7.83 11.87 10.32
CA ALA A 27 9.11 11.41 9.80
C ALA A 27 10.23 12.43 10.08
N ASP A 28 11.43 11.96 10.39
CA ASP A 28 12.62 12.80 10.38
C ASP A 28 13.09 13.10 8.95
N GLY A 29 14.09 13.98 8.81
CA GLY A 29 14.61 14.38 7.49
C GLY A 29 15.02 13.21 6.61
N PRO A 30 15.92 12.31 7.07
CA PRO A 30 16.35 11.14 6.30
C PRO A 30 15.20 10.19 5.93
N THR A 31 14.28 9.93 6.84
CA THR A 31 13.10 9.09 6.56
C THR A 31 12.21 9.76 5.51
N GLN A 32 12.00 11.07 5.61
CA GLN A 32 11.23 11.81 4.62
C GLN A 32 11.86 11.78 3.23
N GLU A 33 13.19 11.83 3.11
CA GLU A 33 13.90 11.71 1.83
C GLU A 33 13.70 10.32 1.20
N LEU A 34 13.69 9.26 2.01
CA LEU A 34 13.33 7.91 1.54
C LEU A 34 11.89 7.85 1.04
N ILE A 35 10.95 8.43 1.80
CA ILE A 35 9.54 8.50 1.43
C ILE A 35 9.38 9.24 0.10
N ASN A 36 10.03 10.38 -0.06
CA ASN A 36 9.99 11.17 -1.29
C ASN A 36 10.54 10.35 -2.48
N SER A 37 11.65 9.65 -2.26
CA SER A 37 12.29 8.81 -3.29
C SER A 37 11.42 7.63 -3.73
N ILE A 38 10.60 7.09 -2.82
CA ILE A 38 9.64 6.03 -3.16
C ILE A 38 8.43 6.64 -3.88
N CYS A 39 7.91 7.76 -3.39
CA CYS A 39 6.65 8.31 -3.88
C CYS A 39 6.77 9.11 -5.17
N ILE A 40 7.96 9.58 -5.57
CA ILE A 40 8.14 10.34 -6.81
C ILE A 40 7.84 9.51 -8.07
N GLU A 41 7.98 8.20 -7.99
CA GLU A 41 7.66 7.25 -9.07
C GLU A 41 6.18 6.81 -9.04
N SER A 42 5.39 7.31 -8.08
CA SER A 42 3.96 7.01 -7.96
C SER A 42 3.14 7.96 -8.83
N GLU A 43 2.08 7.43 -9.44
CA GLU A 43 1.08 8.24 -10.16
C GLU A 43 0.34 9.23 -9.22
N ASP A 44 0.35 8.95 -7.91
CA ASP A 44 -0.24 9.81 -6.89
C ASP A 44 0.72 9.99 -5.70
N TYR A 45 1.60 10.99 -5.84
CA TYR A 45 2.60 11.34 -4.85
C TYR A 45 1.99 11.66 -3.47
N GLU A 46 0.87 12.38 -3.45
CA GLU A 46 0.24 12.83 -2.20
C GLU A 46 -0.38 11.65 -1.45
N LEU A 47 -1.12 10.79 -2.16
CA LEU A 47 -1.70 9.59 -1.58
C LEU A 47 -0.61 8.62 -1.11
N CYS A 48 0.45 8.42 -1.89
CA CYS A 48 1.61 7.63 -1.48
C CYS A 48 2.22 8.15 -0.15
N ASN A 49 2.49 9.45 -0.07
CA ASN A 49 3.04 10.07 1.15
C ASN A 49 2.10 9.88 2.35
N LYS A 50 0.81 10.10 2.13
CA LYS A 50 -0.22 9.97 3.18
C LYS A 50 -0.34 8.54 3.69
N ILE A 51 -0.27 7.55 2.81
CA ILE A 51 -0.30 6.12 3.18
C ILE A 51 0.86 5.79 4.10
N ILE A 52 2.09 6.19 3.76
CA ILE A 52 3.25 5.90 4.60
C ILE A 52 3.15 6.60 5.96
N HIS A 53 2.86 7.90 5.98
CA HIS A 53 2.82 8.68 7.21
C HIS A 53 1.82 8.15 8.23
N LYS A 54 0.66 7.67 7.76
CA LYS A 54 -0.35 7.05 8.63
C LYS A 54 0.13 5.77 9.32
N ASN A 55 1.14 5.12 8.76
CA ASN A 55 1.63 3.81 9.18
C ASN A 55 3.05 3.85 9.79
N LEU A 56 3.66 5.03 9.90
CA LEU A 56 4.94 5.18 10.58
C LEU A 56 4.78 4.91 12.08
N LYS A 57 5.72 4.14 12.62
CA LYS A 57 5.79 3.80 14.04
C LYS A 57 6.87 4.59 14.79
N ALA A 58 7.86 5.13 14.06
CA ALA A 58 8.95 5.91 14.60
C ALA A 58 9.37 7.00 13.59
N PRO A 59 9.85 8.17 14.07
CA PRO A 59 10.33 9.23 13.19
C PRO A 59 11.49 8.81 12.29
N ALA A 60 12.41 8.02 12.85
CA ALA A 60 13.55 7.45 12.15
C ALA A 60 13.21 6.02 11.71
N THR A 61 13.07 5.80 10.41
CA THR A 61 12.78 4.50 9.79
C THR A 61 13.71 4.31 8.60
N ASN A 62 14.54 3.26 8.62
CA ASN A 62 15.46 3.00 7.51
C ASN A 62 14.72 2.38 6.30
N LEU A 63 15.39 2.31 5.15
CA LEU A 63 14.80 1.79 3.92
C LEU A 63 14.21 0.37 4.06
N LYS A 64 14.87 -0.54 4.78
CA LYS A 64 14.37 -1.91 4.94
C LYS A 64 13.10 -1.96 5.78
N ASP A 65 13.08 -1.21 6.88
CA ASP A 65 11.90 -1.13 7.75
C ASP A 65 10.75 -0.44 7.01
N LEU A 66 11.05 0.58 6.20
CA LEU A 66 10.07 1.26 5.37
C LEU A 66 9.48 0.35 4.29
N THR A 67 10.32 -0.41 3.57
CA THR A 67 9.88 -1.44 2.61
C THR A 67 9.00 -2.50 3.28
N TYR A 68 9.37 -2.97 4.46
CA TYR A 68 8.58 -3.93 5.21
C TYR A 68 7.21 -3.37 5.63
N ILE A 69 7.16 -2.10 6.04
CA ILE A 69 5.89 -1.40 6.33
C ILE A 69 5.02 -1.36 5.08
N ILE A 70 5.57 -1.00 3.92
CA ILE A 70 4.83 -0.93 2.65
C ILE A 70 4.21 -2.29 2.30
N PHE A 71 4.97 -3.38 2.41
CA PHE A 71 4.43 -4.73 2.18
C PHE A 71 3.32 -5.09 3.17
N SER A 72 3.46 -4.68 4.43
CA SER A 72 2.44 -4.93 5.45
C SER A 72 1.14 -4.20 5.12
N ILE A 73 1.22 -2.95 4.64
CA ILE A 73 0.05 -2.16 4.21
C ILE A 73 -0.60 -2.80 2.97
N ALA A 74 0.20 -3.30 2.02
CA ALA A 74 -0.31 -4.01 0.84
C ALA A 74 -1.11 -5.26 1.22
N ILE A 75 -0.58 -6.08 2.14
CA ILE A 75 -1.27 -7.27 2.66
C ILE A 75 -2.59 -6.87 3.33
N GLU A 76 -2.56 -5.88 4.22
CA GLU A 76 -3.74 -5.42 4.96
C GLU A 76 -4.82 -4.91 4.00
N HIS A 77 -4.46 -4.01 3.08
CA HIS A 77 -5.39 -3.45 2.09
C HIS A 77 -5.99 -4.52 1.18
N ALA A 78 -5.19 -5.49 0.73
CA ALA A 78 -5.67 -6.59 -0.09
C ALA A 78 -6.66 -7.49 0.68
N SER A 79 -6.31 -7.85 1.92
CA SER A 79 -7.14 -8.69 2.78
C SER A 79 -8.45 -8.01 3.18
N ASP A 80 -8.42 -6.72 3.51
CA ASP A 80 -9.61 -5.93 3.84
C ASP A 80 -10.52 -5.78 2.61
N THR A 81 -9.93 -5.66 1.42
CA THR A 81 -10.71 -5.59 0.18
C THR A 81 -11.33 -6.94 -0.18
N TYR A 82 -10.64 -8.05 0.05
CA TYR A 82 -11.23 -9.39 -0.04
C TYR A 82 -12.44 -9.53 0.88
N ILE A 83 -12.32 -9.15 2.15
CA ILE A 83 -13.42 -9.20 3.12
C ILE A 83 -14.58 -8.32 2.67
N PHE A 84 -14.27 -7.11 2.20
CA PHE A 84 -15.26 -6.16 1.69
C PHE A 84 -16.09 -6.74 0.53
N ILE A 85 -15.42 -7.32 -0.48
CA ILE A 85 -16.08 -7.97 -1.62
C ILE A 85 -16.92 -9.15 -1.14
N GLY A 86 -16.37 -9.98 -0.25
CA GLY A 86 -17.07 -11.13 0.31
C GLY A 86 -18.34 -10.75 1.05
N ASN A 87 -18.37 -9.60 1.73
CA ASN A 87 -19.58 -9.09 2.38
C ASN A 87 -20.63 -8.65 1.35
N ILE A 88 -20.24 -7.92 0.30
CA ILE A 88 -21.14 -7.52 -0.79
C ILE A 88 -21.76 -8.77 -1.47
N LEU A 89 -20.95 -9.78 -1.77
CA LEU A 89 -21.40 -11.02 -2.43
C LEU A 89 -22.46 -11.79 -1.63
N ARG A 90 -22.54 -11.61 -0.31
CA ARG A 90 -23.59 -12.24 0.51
C ARG A 90 -24.94 -11.56 0.35
N GLU A 91 -24.95 -10.29 -0.01
CA GLU A 91 -26.16 -9.46 -0.13
C GLU A 91 -26.68 -9.41 -1.57
N LEU A 92 -25.82 -9.66 -2.56
CA LEU A 92 -26.17 -9.60 -3.98
C LEU A 92 -27.04 -10.78 -4.45
N THR A 93 -28.17 -10.45 -5.08
CA THR A 93 -29.08 -11.42 -5.71
C THR A 93 -28.91 -11.53 -7.22
N ASP A 94 -28.35 -10.51 -7.89
CA ASP A 94 -28.18 -10.48 -9.35
C ASP A 94 -27.01 -11.38 -9.82
N HIS A 95 -27.18 -12.09 -10.94
CA HIS A 95 -26.20 -13.08 -11.41
C HIS A 95 -25.00 -12.46 -12.13
N GLU A 96 -25.17 -11.36 -12.88
CA GLU A 96 -24.10 -10.76 -13.69
C GLU A 96 -23.13 -9.99 -12.80
N GLU A 97 -23.65 -9.20 -11.86
CA GLU A 97 -22.84 -8.48 -10.87
C GLU A 97 -21.98 -9.46 -10.06
N ARG A 98 -22.56 -10.60 -9.65
CA ARG A 98 -21.84 -11.64 -8.88
C ARG A 98 -20.63 -12.20 -9.62
N VAL A 99 -20.65 -12.31 -10.96
CA VAL A 99 -19.48 -12.80 -11.71
C VAL A 99 -18.32 -11.84 -11.59
N GLY A 100 -18.55 -10.53 -11.81
CA GLY A 100 -17.52 -9.49 -11.67
C GLY A 100 -16.91 -9.48 -10.27
N PHE A 101 -17.76 -9.58 -9.23
CA PHE A 101 -17.29 -9.66 -7.85
C PHE A 101 -16.50 -10.91 -7.53
N ASN A 102 -16.88 -12.09 -8.02
CA ASN A 102 -16.12 -13.31 -7.79
C ASN A 102 -14.72 -13.23 -8.44
N ILE A 103 -14.61 -12.61 -9.61
CA ILE A 103 -13.31 -12.35 -10.24
C ILE A 103 -12.47 -11.43 -9.35
N CYS A 104 -13.02 -10.30 -8.89
CA CYS A 104 -12.33 -9.41 -7.96
C CYS A 104 -11.96 -10.09 -6.64
N LEU A 105 -12.83 -10.94 -6.09
CA LEU A 105 -12.56 -11.69 -4.86
C LEU A 105 -11.34 -12.60 -5.03
N ASN A 106 -11.26 -13.32 -6.16
CA ASN A 106 -10.10 -14.16 -6.48
C ASN A 106 -8.83 -13.33 -6.65
N VAL A 107 -8.90 -12.20 -7.37
CA VAL A 107 -7.78 -11.26 -7.52
C VAL A 107 -7.24 -10.85 -6.16
N TYR A 108 -8.08 -10.36 -5.24
CA TYR A 108 -7.62 -9.91 -3.93
C TYR A 108 -7.15 -11.05 -3.01
N SER A 109 -7.65 -12.27 -3.20
CA SER A 109 -7.10 -13.46 -2.55
C SER A 109 -5.70 -13.77 -3.05
N GLU A 110 -5.46 -13.67 -4.36
CA GLU A 110 -4.17 -13.92 -5.00
C GLU A 110 -3.14 -12.83 -4.64
N GLU A 111 -3.53 -11.55 -4.71
CA GLU A 111 -2.74 -10.42 -4.23
C GLU A 111 -2.28 -10.63 -2.78
N THR A 112 -3.20 -11.02 -1.89
CA THR A 112 -2.86 -11.29 -0.49
C THR A 112 -1.82 -12.40 -0.37
N ALA A 113 -1.99 -13.51 -1.11
CA ALA A 113 -1.04 -14.62 -1.09
C ALA A 113 0.34 -14.21 -1.61
N ILE A 114 0.39 -13.52 -2.75
CA ILE A 114 1.65 -13.05 -3.35
C ILE A 114 2.37 -12.09 -2.41
N PHE A 115 1.67 -11.12 -1.80
CA PHE A 115 2.33 -10.20 -0.88
C PHE A 115 2.82 -10.87 0.42
N LEU A 116 2.21 -11.97 0.85
CA LEU A 116 2.75 -12.80 1.94
C LEU A 116 4.07 -13.48 1.52
N ASP A 117 4.15 -13.98 0.29
CA ASP A 117 5.36 -14.59 -0.29
C ASP A 117 6.47 -13.53 -0.49
N VAL A 118 6.14 -12.38 -1.08
CA VAL A 118 7.03 -11.20 -1.21
C VAL A 118 7.65 -10.82 0.12
N ARG A 119 6.86 -10.79 1.19
CA ARG A 119 7.37 -10.52 2.54
C ARG A 119 8.29 -11.62 3.04
N ASN A 120 8.01 -12.88 2.71
CA ASN A 120 8.88 -14.00 3.06
C ASN A 120 10.22 -13.95 2.29
N GLU A 121 10.18 -13.66 1.00
CA GLU A 121 11.34 -13.49 0.13
C GLU A 121 12.22 -12.33 0.59
N PHE A 122 11.61 -11.19 0.93
CA PHE A 122 12.32 -10.06 1.54
C PHE A 122 13.09 -10.45 2.80
N ARG A 123 12.48 -11.24 3.69
CA ARG A 123 13.13 -11.73 4.91
C ARG A 123 14.31 -12.67 4.60
N HIS A 124 14.20 -13.46 3.54
CA HIS A 124 15.26 -14.36 3.07
C HIS A 124 16.27 -13.67 2.14
N LYS A 125 16.08 -12.38 1.86
CA LYS A 125 16.89 -11.57 0.94
C LYS A 125 16.86 -12.05 -0.51
N ASP A 126 15.80 -12.78 -0.89
CA ASP A 126 15.57 -13.18 -2.28
C ASP A 126 14.90 -12.04 -3.05
N TYR A 127 15.65 -10.95 -3.24
CA TYR A 127 15.08 -9.73 -3.81
C TYR A 127 14.76 -9.84 -5.30
N GLU A 128 15.40 -10.76 -6.02
CA GLU A 128 15.09 -11.01 -7.43
C GLU A 128 13.71 -11.62 -7.56
N ARG A 129 13.45 -12.70 -6.81
CA ARG A 129 12.14 -13.35 -6.77
C ARG A 129 11.07 -12.37 -6.28
N MET A 130 11.35 -11.64 -5.20
CA MET A 130 10.46 -10.61 -4.65
C MET A 130 10.01 -9.60 -5.70
N ILE A 131 10.93 -9.07 -6.53
CA ILE A 131 10.57 -8.08 -7.56
C ILE A 131 9.74 -8.70 -8.69
N LEU A 132 10.03 -9.95 -9.08
CA LEU A 132 9.24 -10.68 -10.08
C LEU A 132 7.81 -10.89 -9.59
N ASP A 133 7.66 -11.35 -8.35
CA ASP A 133 6.36 -11.65 -7.76
C ASP A 133 5.54 -10.37 -7.55
N ILE A 134 6.14 -9.28 -7.05
CA ILE A 134 5.46 -7.96 -7.02
C ILE A 134 5.02 -7.55 -8.43
N SER A 135 5.88 -7.71 -9.45
CA SER A 135 5.54 -7.24 -10.81
C SER A 135 4.38 -8.03 -11.43
N SER A 136 4.20 -9.30 -11.05
CA SER A 136 3.08 -10.14 -11.51
C SER A 136 1.71 -9.61 -11.05
N THR A 137 1.65 -8.97 -9.87
CA THR A 137 0.41 -8.41 -9.29
C THR A 137 -0.24 -7.35 -10.16
N ILE A 138 0.53 -6.62 -10.97
CA ILE A 138 -0.02 -5.57 -11.85
C ILE A 138 -1.03 -6.17 -12.85
N GLU A 139 -0.70 -7.32 -13.44
CA GLU A 139 -1.60 -7.97 -14.40
C GLU A 139 -2.77 -8.69 -13.69
N ILE A 140 -2.55 -9.20 -12.47
CA ILE A 140 -3.59 -9.81 -11.65
C ILE A 140 -4.64 -8.77 -11.28
N LEU A 141 -4.23 -7.60 -10.77
CA LEU A 141 -5.13 -6.52 -10.37
C LEU A 141 -6.04 -6.04 -11.52
N LYS A 142 -5.53 -6.01 -12.77
CA LYS A 142 -6.31 -5.61 -13.95
C LYS A 142 -7.54 -6.50 -14.20
N ASN A 143 -7.54 -7.74 -13.71
CA ASN A 143 -8.68 -8.63 -13.87
C ASN A 143 -9.87 -8.22 -13.00
N CYS A 144 -9.65 -7.46 -11.91
CA CYS A 144 -10.73 -6.89 -11.13
C CYS A 144 -11.29 -5.63 -11.81
N ARG A 145 -12.28 -5.83 -12.67
CA ARG A 145 -12.96 -4.73 -13.35
C ARG A 145 -13.90 -3.98 -12.41
N VAL A 146 -14.26 -2.76 -12.80
CA VAL A 146 -15.09 -1.82 -12.02
C VAL A 146 -16.19 -1.19 -12.87
N ASP A 147 -16.48 -1.81 -14.01
CA ASP A 147 -17.48 -1.40 -15.00
C ASP A 147 -18.91 -1.84 -14.66
N PHE A 148 -19.11 -2.38 -13.45
CA PHE A 148 -20.41 -2.76 -12.89
C PHE A 148 -20.78 -1.91 -11.67
N GLY A 149 -22.09 -1.77 -11.43
CA GLY A 149 -22.63 -1.07 -10.27
C GLY A 149 -22.51 -1.88 -8.97
N ILE A 150 -22.46 -1.19 -7.83
CA ILE A 150 -22.50 -1.83 -6.50
C ILE A 150 -23.61 -1.17 -5.69
N PRO A 151 -24.84 -1.67 -5.67
CA PRO A 151 -25.85 -1.16 -4.75
C PRO A 151 -25.41 -1.29 -3.28
N PRO A 152 -25.72 -0.31 -2.39
CA PRO A 152 -26.39 0.97 -2.66
C PRO A 152 -25.43 2.10 -3.07
N TYR A 153 -24.16 1.80 -3.33
CA TYR A 153 -23.15 2.79 -3.66
C TYR A 153 -23.40 3.40 -5.05
N MET A 154 -23.40 4.73 -5.12
CA MET A 154 -23.56 5.48 -6.37
C MET A 154 -22.34 5.33 -7.30
N GLU A 155 -21.16 5.16 -6.70
CA GLU A 155 -19.90 4.90 -7.39
C GLU A 155 -19.35 3.56 -6.88
N ASN A 156 -18.75 2.76 -7.76
CA ASN A 156 -18.19 1.47 -7.40
C ASN A 156 -16.99 1.67 -6.43
N PRO A 157 -17.11 1.29 -5.14
CA PRO A 157 -16.02 1.45 -4.17
C PRO A 157 -14.74 0.68 -4.50
N LEU A 158 -14.79 -0.29 -5.43
CA LEU A 158 -13.59 -0.98 -5.90
C LEU A 158 -12.70 -0.10 -6.78
N ILE A 159 -13.21 1.00 -7.34
CA ILE A 159 -12.40 1.97 -8.09
C ILE A 159 -11.25 2.48 -7.20
N GLU A 160 -11.59 3.03 -6.04
CA GLU A 160 -10.60 3.58 -5.11
C GLU A 160 -9.74 2.48 -4.48
N LYS A 161 -10.34 1.31 -4.18
CA LYS A 161 -9.57 0.17 -3.64
C LYS A 161 -8.52 -0.34 -4.63
N ASN A 162 -8.87 -0.46 -5.91
CA ASN A 162 -7.93 -0.86 -6.96
C ASN A 162 -6.86 0.23 -7.18
N ARG A 163 -7.22 1.52 -7.13
CA ARG A 163 -6.27 2.62 -7.20
C ARG A 163 -5.25 2.57 -6.06
N VAL A 164 -5.69 2.39 -4.82
CA VAL A 164 -4.81 2.28 -3.65
C VAL A 164 -3.92 1.04 -3.77
N MET A 165 -4.46 -0.10 -4.22
CA MET A 165 -3.65 -1.31 -4.41
C MET A 165 -2.56 -1.11 -5.47
N LYS A 166 -2.88 -0.46 -6.60
CA LYS A 166 -1.89 -0.12 -7.64
C LYS A 166 -0.76 0.76 -7.09
N ILE A 167 -1.09 1.74 -6.25
CA ILE A 167 -0.09 2.59 -5.59
C ILE A 167 0.80 1.76 -4.67
N LEU A 168 0.22 0.85 -3.88
CA LEU A 168 0.98 -0.04 -2.99
C LEU A 168 1.91 -1.00 -3.76
N ILE A 169 1.48 -1.52 -4.91
CA ILE A 169 2.30 -2.33 -5.81
C ILE A 169 3.49 -1.52 -6.35
N ASN A 170 3.25 -0.28 -6.77
CA ASN A 170 4.32 0.62 -7.23
C ASN A 170 5.33 0.90 -6.10
N MET A 171 4.85 1.33 -4.92
CA MET A 171 5.69 1.58 -3.75
C MET A 171 6.53 0.35 -3.37
N SER A 172 5.92 -0.84 -3.44
CA SER A 172 6.57 -2.12 -3.17
C SER A 172 7.68 -2.41 -4.18
N THR A 173 7.41 -2.18 -5.47
CA THR A 173 8.37 -2.37 -6.56
C THR A 173 9.57 -1.44 -6.42
N VAL A 174 9.31 -0.14 -6.21
CA VAL A 174 10.33 0.90 -6.12
C VAL A 174 11.21 0.66 -4.90
N SER A 175 10.60 0.52 -3.72
CA SER A 175 11.34 0.29 -2.48
C SER A 175 12.09 -1.06 -2.49
N GLY A 176 11.50 -2.10 -3.08
CA GLY A 176 12.15 -3.40 -3.28
C GLY A 176 13.40 -3.30 -4.16
N ARG A 177 13.34 -2.54 -5.27
CA ARG A 177 14.51 -2.27 -6.12
C ARG A 177 15.59 -1.47 -5.41
N MET A 178 15.19 -0.46 -4.62
CA MET A 178 16.14 0.32 -3.80
C MET A 178 16.88 -0.58 -2.81
N VAL A 179 16.18 -1.49 -2.13
CA VAL A 179 16.79 -2.46 -1.20
C VAL A 179 17.72 -3.41 -1.94
N LYS A 180 17.30 -3.96 -3.09
CA LYS A 180 18.11 -4.86 -3.92
C LYS A 180 19.43 -4.19 -4.32
N ASN A 181 19.37 -2.94 -4.76
CA ASN A 181 20.53 -2.21 -5.27
C ASN A 181 21.42 -1.64 -4.16
N GLY A 182 20.96 -1.67 -2.90
CA GLY A 182 21.65 -1.06 -1.76
C GLY A 182 21.65 0.47 -1.77
N ASN A 183 20.87 1.10 -2.65
CA ASN A 183 20.85 2.55 -2.84
C ASN A 183 19.47 3.14 -2.52
N ALA A 184 19.47 4.24 -1.76
CA ALA A 184 18.29 5.00 -1.38
C ALA A 184 17.67 5.84 -2.54
N SER A 185 18.14 5.66 -3.77
CA SER A 185 17.64 6.36 -4.96
C SER A 185 17.84 5.53 -6.21
N LEU A 186 16.78 5.35 -7.00
CA LEU A 186 16.84 4.70 -8.31
C LEU A 186 17.57 5.56 -9.37
N LEU A 187 17.67 6.88 -9.14
CA LEU A 187 18.40 7.78 -10.04
C LEU A 187 19.91 7.45 -10.06
N SER A 188 20.48 7.02 -8.92
CA SER A 188 21.88 6.58 -8.88
C SER A 188 22.15 5.32 -9.72
N SER A 189 21.17 4.42 -9.83
CA SER A 189 21.29 3.19 -10.64
C SER A 189 21.15 3.44 -12.15
N LEU A 190 20.43 4.48 -12.57
CA LEU A 190 20.37 4.90 -13.97
C LEU A 190 21.68 5.55 -14.42
N VAL A 191 22.32 6.34 -13.53
CA VAL A 191 23.65 6.93 -13.82
C VAL A 191 24.72 5.85 -13.97
N SER A 192 24.79 4.86 -13.08
CA SER A 192 25.72 3.73 -13.23
C SER A 192 25.37 2.79 -14.39
N GLY A 193 24.09 2.67 -14.73
CA GLY A 193 23.62 1.88 -15.87
C GLY A 193 23.98 2.53 -17.22
N LEU A 194 23.87 3.85 -17.31
CA LEU A 194 24.30 4.64 -18.46
C LEU A 194 25.82 4.57 -18.67
N ASP A 195 26.62 4.61 -17.61
CA ASP A 195 28.08 4.46 -17.71
C ASP A 195 28.48 3.08 -18.27
N SER A 196 27.76 2.01 -17.89
CA SER A 196 27.99 0.66 -18.42
C SER A 196 27.55 0.48 -19.89
N PHE A 197 26.43 1.11 -20.28
CA PHE A 197 25.95 1.09 -21.66
C PHE A 197 26.84 1.91 -22.60
N PHE A 198 27.38 3.03 -22.12
CA PHE A 198 28.26 3.90 -22.90
C PHE A 198 29.61 3.24 -23.18
N PHE A 199 30.17 2.47 -22.24
CA PHE A 199 31.41 1.72 -22.45
C PHE A 199 31.25 0.56 -23.44
N GLN A 200 30.09 -0.11 -23.47
CA GLN A 200 29.86 -1.22 -24.40
C GLN A 200 29.69 -0.78 -25.87
N TYR A 201 29.32 0.49 -26.10
CA TYR A 201 29.15 1.06 -27.45
C TYR A 201 30.40 1.72 -28.04
N LEU A 202 31.48 1.86 -27.27
CA LEU A 202 32.75 2.43 -27.74
C LEU A 202 33.83 1.39 -28.04
N THR A 203 33.53 0.09 -27.87
CA THR A 203 34.48 -1.02 -28.11
C THR A 203 34.02 -2.03 -29.17
N ASN A 204 33.08 -1.66 -30.05
CA ASN A 204 32.75 -2.42 -31.27
C ASN A 204 32.80 -1.52 -32.50
#